data_AF-L8H3E8-F1
#
_entry.id   AF-L8H3E8-F1
#
_cell.length_a   1.000
_cell.length_b   1.000
_cell.length_c   1.000
_cell.angle_alpha   90.00
_cell.angle_beta   90.00
_cell.angle_gamma   90.00
#
_symmetry.space_group_name_H-M   'P 1'
#
loop_
_entity.id
_entity.type
_entity.pdbx_description
1 polymer ?
#
loop_
_entity_poly.entity_id
_entity_poly.type
_entity_poly.pdbx_seq_one_letter_code
_entity_poly.pdbx_strand_id
1 'polypeptide(L)'
;MNMSAWQIVQPGGFGASLEDELFDELDREEQEHRKKPLESDSADDSEEEEDEVEEEEEEGNKQPWTHLCVLDFEACREELEGGEWVYEITELPVTLLNCTTLKVEDRFHRYCRPERITPAVLQRYVDRKYGDMGQAESWHEGAVSLQTALHDLERWLREKDLLLGDNADEQPAKFAFITCGDWDFKNALPRIATCWACPINVKTVYQKFYKTRRPPAGM
;
A
#
# COMPACT_ATOMS: atom_id res chain seq x y z
N MET A 1 10.28 -28.96 10.24
CA MET A 1 9.70 -28.12 11.30
C MET A 1 9.66 -26.71 10.73
N ASN A 2 8.47 -26.26 10.30
CA ASN A 2 8.26 -24.94 9.71
C ASN A 2 8.48 -23.87 10.77
N MET A 3 9.54 -23.09 10.63
CA MET A 3 9.67 -21.82 11.34
C MET A 3 8.95 -20.77 10.50
N SER A 4 7.96 -20.10 11.10
CA SER A 4 7.30 -18.98 10.44
C SER A 4 8.27 -17.80 10.36
N ALA A 5 8.14 -16.95 9.33
CA ALA A 5 8.93 -15.73 9.15
C ALA A 5 8.90 -14.76 10.36
N TRP A 6 8.07 -15.06 11.37
CA TRP A 6 7.84 -14.25 12.55
C TRP A 6 8.78 -14.54 13.73
N GLN A 7 9.64 -15.57 13.66
CA GLN A 7 10.64 -15.80 14.72
C GLN A 7 11.81 -14.80 14.71
N ILE A 8 11.90 -13.92 13.71
CA ILE A 8 12.89 -12.82 13.64
C ILE A 8 12.31 -11.55 14.29
N VAL A 9 11.69 -11.67 15.47
CA VAL A 9 11.34 -10.52 16.31
C VAL A 9 12.16 -10.63 17.58
N GLN A 10 13.39 -10.14 17.51
CA GLN A 10 14.15 -9.74 18.69
C GLN A 10 14.41 -8.24 18.60
N PRO A 11 14.34 -7.50 19.72
CA PRO A 11 14.55 -6.06 19.73
C PRO A 11 16.06 -5.80 19.68
N GLY A 12 16.58 -5.33 18.56
CA GLY A 12 18.01 -5.03 18.47
C GLY A 12 18.50 -4.72 17.06
N GLY A 13 18.31 -3.46 16.66
CA GLY A 13 19.20 -2.65 15.80
C GLY A 13 19.66 -3.21 14.45
N PHE A 14 19.24 -2.56 13.36
CA PHE A 14 20.11 -2.30 12.21
C PHE A 14 19.71 -0.96 11.56
N GLY A 15 20.73 -0.21 11.12
CA GLY A 15 20.65 1.22 10.78
C GLY A 15 20.06 1.51 9.40
N ALA A 16 19.49 2.71 9.31
CA ALA A 16 18.74 3.29 8.19
C ALA A 16 19.51 3.52 6.87
N SER A 17 20.69 2.91 6.64
CA SER A 17 21.53 3.32 5.48
C SER A 17 21.30 2.52 4.20
N LEU A 18 20.76 1.31 4.27
CA LEU A 18 20.60 0.45 3.07
C LEU A 18 19.32 0.72 2.28
N GLU A 19 18.28 1.26 2.93
CA GLU A 19 17.02 1.58 2.26
C GLU A 19 17.17 2.88 1.44
N ASP A 20 17.88 3.88 1.96
CA ASP A 20 18.10 5.16 1.27
C ASP A 20 18.94 4.99 -0.02
N GLU A 21 19.91 4.07 -0.04
CA GLU A 21 20.74 3.82 -1.23
C GLU A 21 19.98 3.17 -2.38
N LEU A 22 19.00 2.30 -2.08
CA LEU A 22 18.22 1.58 -3.08
C LEU A 22 17.20 2.48 -3.81
N PHE A 23 16.63 3.47 -3.11
CA PHE A 23 15.69 4.42 -3.71
C PHE A 23 16.41 5.51 -4.54
N ASP A 24 17.62 5.92 -4.14
CA ASP A 24 18.43 6.89 -4.88
C ASP A 24 18.97 6.36 -6.21
N GLU A 25 19.12 5.04 -6.37
CA GLU A 25 19.60 4.41 -7.61
C GLU A 25 18.50 4.38 -8.70
N LEU A 26 17.25 4.09 -8.30
CA LEU A 26 16.08 4.11 -9.19
C LEU A 26 15.78 5.52 -9.74
N ASP A 27 15.95 6.57 -8.92
CA ASP A 27 15.75 7.96 -9.34
C ASP A 27 16.83 8.47 -10.32
N ARG A 28 18.01 7.83 -10.38
CA ARG A 28 19.08 8.18 -11.34
C ARG A 28 18.83 7.61 -12.73
N GLU A 29 18.38 6.36 -12.83
CA GLU A 29 18.11 5.70 -14.11
C GLU A 29 16.96 6.40 -14.87
N GLU A 30 15.94 6.90 -14.16
CA GLU A 30 14.80 7.60 -14.78
C GLU A 30 15.20 9.00 -15.33
N GLN A 31 16.23 9.63 -14.77
CA GLN A 31 16.70 10.95 -15.22
C GLN A 31 17.61 10.91 -16.45
N GLU A 32 18.33 9.80 -16.69
CA GLU A 32 19.17 9.65 -17.89
C GLU A 32 18.34 9.40 -19.16
N HIS A 33 17.20 8.69 -19.05
CA HIS A 33 16.28 8.46 -20.17
C HIS A 33 15.58 9.75 -20.66
N ARG A 34 15.49 10.78 -19.82
CA ARG A 34 14.75 12.01 -20.10
C ARG A 34 15.51 13.05 -20.95
N LYS A 35 16.78 12.82 -21.29
CA LYS A 35 17.67 13.85 -21.89
C LYS A 35 17.86 13.80 -23.41
N LYS A 36 17.15 12.96 -24.18
CA LYS A 36 17.22 13.01 -25.66
C LYS A 36 16.22 14.03 -26.22
N PRO A 37 16.66 15.13 -26.87
CA PRO A 37 15.76 16.10 -27.51
C PRO A 37 15.33 15.61 -28.90
N LEU A 38 14.06 15.82 -29.27
CA LEU A 38 13.60 15.73 -30.66
C LEU A 38 13.98 17.01 -31.41
N GLU A 39 14.72 16.87 -32.52
CA GLU A 39 14.96 17.94 -33.49
C GLU A 39 13.73 18.12 -34.39
N SER A 40 13.38 19.38 -34.65
CA SER A 40 12.34 19.83 -35.58
C SER A 40 12.98 20.18 -36.92
N ASP A 41 12.39 19.76 -38.03
CA ASP A 41 12.62 20.40 -39.33
C ASP A 41 11.36 20.42 -40.20
N SER A 42 11.28 21.45 -41.03
CA SER A 42 10.11 21.97 -41.73
C SER A 42 9.89 21.42 -43.15
N ALA A 43 8.60 21.30 -43.51
CA ALA A 43 7.91 21.51 -44.80
C ALA A 43 8.52 21.00 -46.13
N ASP A 44 7.81 20.09 -46.82
CA ASP A 44 7.55 20.15 -48.27
C ASP A 44 6.33 19.29 -48.68
N ASP A 45 5.74 19.65 -49.81
CA ASP A 45 4.46 19.30 -50.44
C ASP A 45 4.46 17.92 -51.16
N SER A 46 3.24 17.44 -51.47
CA SER A 46 2.83 16.42 -52.45
C SER A 46 2.44 14.98 -52.00
N GLU A 47 1.24 14.62 -52.52
CA GLU A 47 0.66 13.31 -52.86
C GLU A 47 -0.10 12.52 -51.77
N GLU A 48 -1.40 12.34 -52.04
CA GLU A 48 -2.35 11.51 -51.28
C GLU A 48 -2.02 10.03 -51.47
N GLU A 49 -1.30 9.44 -50.52
CA GLU A 49 -1.29 7.99 -50.28
C GLU A 49 -2.27 7.69 -49.14
N GLU A 50 -3.20 6.75 -49.36
CA GLU A 50 -4.05 6.21 -48.29
C GLU A 50 -3.18 5.35 -47.37
N ASP A 51 -2.53 6.00 -46.41
CA ASP A 51 -1.80 5.34 -45.34
C ASP A 51 -2.79 4.58 -44.45
N GLU A 52 -2.64 3.26 -44.41
CA GLU A 52 -3.13 2.46 -43.29
C GLU A 52 -2.44 3.00 -42.03
N VAL A 53 -3.15 3.84 -41.28
CA VAL A 53 -2.71 4.29 -39.96
C VAL A 53 -2.69 3.07 -39.06
N GLU A 54 -1.57 2.36 -39.03
CA GLU A 54 -1.23 1.51 -37.90
C GLU A 54 -1.20 2.46 -36.69
N GLU A 55 -2.23 2.38 -35.85
CA GLU A 55 -2.22 3.04 -34.56
C GLU A 55 -1.00 2.48 -33.81
N GLU A 56 0.11 3.21 -33.83
CA GLU A 56 1.21 2.99 -32.90
C GLU A 56 0.60 3.17 -31.51
N GLU A 57 0.24 2.06 -30.86
CA GLU A 57 -0.07 2.06 -29.43
C GLU A 57 1.16 2.67 -28.76
N GLU A 58 1.06 3.93 -28.31
CA GLU A 58 2.09 4.50 -27.44
C GLU A 58 2.36 3.42 -26.38
N GLU A 59 3.62 2.98 -26.26
CA GLU A 59 4.09 2.13 -25.16
C GLU A 59 3.99 2.93 -23.86
N GLY A 60 2.77 3.26 -23.46
CA GLY A 60 2.43 3.85 -22.19
C GLY A 60 2.88 2.87 -21.15
N ASN A 61 3.80 3.32 -20.30
CA ASN A 61 4.46 2.56 -19.25
C ASN A 61 3.44 1.65 -18.51
N LYS A 62 3.34 0.37 -18.94
CA LYS A 62 2.34 -0.56 -18.41
C LYS A 62 2.78 -0.92 -17.00
N GLN A 63 1.97 -0.52 -16.02
CA GLN A 63 2.20 -0.88 -14.63
C GLN A 63 2.37 -2.41 -14.47
N PRO A 64 3.30 -2.90 -13.63
CA PRO A 64 3.70 -4.30 -13.62
C PRO A 64 2.76 -5.23 -12.83
N TRP A 65 1.76 -4.70 -12.13
CA TRP A 65 0.93 -5.47 -11.21
C TRP A 65 -0.36 -5.98 -11.88
N THR A 66 -0.72 -7.22 -11.60
CA THR A 66 -2.02 -7.76 -12.05
C THR A 66 -3.16 -7.33 -11.13
N HIS A 67 -2.85 -7.09 -9.85
CA HIS A 67 -3.81 -6.74 -8.82
C HIS A 67 -3.29 -5.62 -7.92
N LEU A 68 -4.22 -4.88 -7.34
CA LEU A 68 -3.95 -3.87 -6.33
C LEU A 68 -4.72 -4.23 -5.06
N CYS A 69 -4.01 -4.28 -3.95
CA CYS A 69 -4.58 -4.48 -2.62
C CYS A 69 -4.75 -3.10 -1.97
N VAL A 70 -5.96 -2.53 -2.05
CA VAL A 70 -6.27 -1.25 -1.43
C VAL A 70 -6.47 -1.46 0.07
N LEU A 71 -5.58 -0.86 0.86
CA LEU A 71 -5.50 -0.97 2.30
C LEU A 71 -5.78 0.39 2.94
N ASP A 72 -6.56 0.39 4.01
CA ASP A 72 -6.93 1.59 4.76
C ASP A 72 -7.06 1.24 6.24
N PHE A 73 -6.00 1.45 7.05
CA PHE A 73 -6.11 1.09 8.46
C PHE A 73 -7.01 2.03 9.19
N GLU A 74 -7.63 1.43 10.20
CA GLU A 74 -8.31 2.19 11.22
C GLU A 74 -7.62 1.95 12.54
N ALA A 75 -7.47 3.01 13.32
CA ALA A 75 -6.72 2.95 14.56
C ALA A 75 -7.36 3.78 15.67
N CYS A 76 -7.20 3.27 16.89
CA CYS A 76 -7.42 4.02 18.11
C CYS A 76 -6.11 4.68 18.54
N ARG A 77 -6.22 5.83 19.21
CA ARG A 77 -5.06 6.51 19.78
C ARG A 77 -5.34 6.99 21.20
N GLU A 78 -4.31 6.98 22.02
CA GLU A 78 -4.35 7.46 23.39
C GLU A 78 -3.12 8.31 23.69
N GLU A 79 -3.36 9.43 24.37
CA GLU A 79 -2.28 10.27 24.90
C GLU A 79 -1.87 9.71 26.26
N LEU A 80 -0.59 9.37 26.39
CA LEU A 80 0.01 8.88 27.63
C LEU A 80 0.41 10.04 28.54
N GLU A 81 0.64 9.70 29.82
CA GLU A 81 1.28 10.62 30.76
C GLU A 81 2.65 11.05 30.21
N GLY A 82 2.81 12.34 29.93
CA GLY A 82 4.01 12.91 29.29
C GLY A 82 3.79 13.45 27.88
N GLY A 83 2.58 13.33 27.33
CA GLY A 83 2.21 13.92 26.02
C GLY A 83 2.64 13.08 24.81
N GLU A 84 3.10 11.85 25.04
CA GLU A 84 3.36 10.87 23.99
C GLU A 84 2.04 10.26 23.51
N TRP A 85 1.91 9.98 22.22
CA TRP A 85 0.73 9.34 21.65
C TRP A 85 1.02 7.90 21.25
N VAL A 86 0.17 6.97 21.70
CA VAL A 86 0.15 5.59 21.22
C VAL A 86 -0.96 5.45 20.19
N TYR A 87 -0.68 4.71 19.12
CA TYR A 87 -1.63 4.36 18.07
C TYR A 87 -1.66 2.84 17.94
N GLU A 88 -2.86 2.26 17.93
CA GLU A 88 -3.05 0.84 17.71
C GLU A 88 -4.21 0.59 16.74
N ILE A 89 -3.96 -0.33 15.81
CA ILE A 89 -4.90 -0.69 14.74
C ILE A 89 -6.12 -1.35 15.36
N THR A 90 -7.31 -0.89 14.96
CA THR A 90 -8.62 -1.44 15.33
C THR A 90 -9.31 -2.14 14.18
N GLU A 91 -8.93 -1.87 12.92
CA GLU A 91 -9.41 -2.61 11.74
C GLU A 91 -8.32 -2.73 10.68
N LEU A 92 -8.34 -3.88 9.99
CA LEU A 92 -7.49 -4.20 8.84
C LEU A 92 -8.41 -4.60 7.66
N PRO A 93 -8.92 -3.64 6.88
CA PRO A 93 -9.61 -3.88 5.62
C PRO A 93 -8.62 -3.92 4.45
N VAL A 94 -8.81 -4.85 3.52
CA VAL A 94 -8.11 -4.86 2.22
C VAL A 94 -9.12 -5.16 1.12
N THR A 95 -9.14 -4.34 0.07
CA THR A 95 -9.93 -4.57 -1.14
C THR A 95 -9.04 -5.00 -2.29
N LEU A 96 -9.33 -6.15 -2.90
CA LEU A 96 -8.61 -6.66 -4.06
C LEU A 96 -9.23 -6.11 -5.35
N LEU A 97 -8.43 -5.35 -6.10
CA LEU A 97 -8.79 -4.77 -7.39
C LEU A 97 -7.96 -5.42 -8.50
N ASN A 98 -8.61 -5.88 -9.55
CA ASN A 98 -7.95 -6.41 -10.75
C ASN A 98 -7.59 -5.26 -11.71
N CYS A 99 -6.32 -5.15 -12.11
CA CYS A 99 -5.84 -4.06 -12.97
C CYS A 99 -6.35 -4.15 -14.41
N THR A 100 -6.70 -5.34 -14.89
CA THR A 100 -7.20 -5.57 -16.25
C THR A 100 -8.70 -5.27 -16.34
N THR A 101 -9.50 -5.76 -15.38
CA THR A 101 -10.96 -5.61 -15.41
C THR A 101 -11.45 -4.37 -14.68
N LEU A 102 -10.61 -3.75 -13.84
CA LEU A 102 -10.91 -2.63 -12.95
C LEU A 102 -12.08 -2.92 -11.99
N LYS A 103 -12.31 -4.20 -11.68
CA LYS A 103 -13.36 -4.64 -10.76
C LYS A 103 -12.76 -5.08 -9.44
N VAL A 104 -13.53 -4.84 -8.38
CA VAL A 104 -13.28 -5.43 -7.07
C VAL A 104 -13.61 -6.92 -7.16
N GLU A 105 -12.62 -7.77 -6.94
CA GLU A 105 -12.77 -9.21 -6.99
C GLU A 105 -13.05 -9.83 -5.63
N ASP A 106 -12.46 -9.27 -4.57
CA ASP A 106 -12.68 -9.75 -3.21
C ASP A 106 -12.35 -8.68 -2.15
N ARG A 107 -12.73 -8.94 -0.90
CA ARG A 107 -12.43 -8.12 0.26
C ARG A 107 -12.00 -8.97 1.45
N PHE A 108 -10.91 -8.57 2.07
CA PHE A 108 -10.47 -9.06 3.37
C PHE A 108 -10.84 -8.03 4.44
N HIS A 109 -11.27 -8.52 5.61
CA HIS A 109 -11.57 -7.65 6.74
C HIS A 109 -11.34 -8.38 8.07
N ARG A 110 -10.65 -7.70 8.99
CA ARG A 110 -10.52 -8.11 10.40
C ARG A 110 -10.63 -6.92 11.32
N TYR A 111 -11.38 -7.09 12.41
CA TYR A 111 -11.27 -6.22 13.57
C TYR A 111 -10.03 -6.62 14.37
N CYS A 112 -9.29 -5.63 14.85
CA CYS A 112 -8.09 -5.79 15.67
C CYS A 112 -8.36 -5.27 17.07
N ARG A 113 -7.93 -5.97 18.11
CA ARG A 113 -8.05 -5.55 19.51
C ARG A 113 -6.74 -4.89 19.96
N PRO A 114 -6.75 -3.56 20.25
CA PRO A 114 -5.62 -2.86 20.86
C PRO A 114 -5.23 -3.46 22.22
N GLU A 115 -3.93 -3.54 22.52
CA GLU A 115 -3.39 -4.12 23.76
C GLU A 115 -2.74 -3.08 24.68
N ARG A 116 -2.29 -1.94 24.12
CA ARG A 116 -1.65 -0.82 24.81
C ARG A 116 -2.60 0.36 25.07
N ILE A 117 -3.74 0.42 24.39
CA ILE A 117 -4.80 1.41 24.67
C ILE A 117 -5.61 1.00 25.90
N THR A 118 -5.88 1.94 26.80
CA THR A 118 -6.66 1.67 28.02
C THR A 118 -8.11 1.28 27.68
N PRO A 119 -8.74 0.37 28.47
CA PRO A 119 -10.11 -0.07 28.21
C PRO A 119 -11.13 1.06 28.12
N ALA A 120 -10.96 2.13 28.91
CA ALA A 120 -11.89 3.26 28.92
C ALA A 120 -11.82 4.09 27.63
N VAL A 121 -10.62 4.33 27.11
CA VAL A 121 -10.43 5.04 25.83
C VAL A 121 -10.90 4.17 24.68
N LEU A 122 -10.55 2.88 24.69
CA LEU A 122 -10.97 1.92 23.67
C LEU A 122 -12.49 1.77 23.60
N GLN A 123 -13.18 1.65 24.74
CA GLN A 123 -14.64 1.55 24.76
C GLN A 123 -15.29 2.80 24.15
N ARG A 124 -14.82 4.00 24.51
CA ARG A 124 -15.33 5.26 23.93
C ARG A 124 -15.12 5.34 22.43
N TYR A 125 -13.96 4.88 21.96
CA TYR A 125 -13.67 4.81 20.53
C TYR A 125 -14.63 3.84 19.82
N VAL A 126 -14.80 2.62 20.36
CA VAL A 126 -15.67 1.58 19.80
C VAL A 126 -17.13 2.01 19.78
N ASP A 127 -17.64 2.55 20.89
CA ASP A 127 -19.02 3.03 20.99
C ASP A 127 -19.30 4.13 19.97
N ARG A 128 -18.37 5.08 19.81
CA ARG A 128 -18.53 6.16 18.85
C ARG A 128 -18.42 5.66 17.42
N LYS A 129 -17.38 4.90 17.09
CA LYS A 129 -17.11 4.52 15.70
C LYS A 129 -18.05 3.42 15.23
N TYR A 130 -18.14 2.33 15.98
CA TYR A 130 -18.89 1.13 15.61
C TYR A 130 -20.29 1.16 16.18
N GLY A 131 -20.51 1.74 17.37
CA GLY A 131 -21.84 1.87 17.95
C GLY A 131 -22.75 2.78 17.14
N ASP A 132 -22.26 3.91 16.62
CA ASP A 132 -23.03 4.79 15.73
C ASP A 132 -23.47 4.08 14.43
N MET A 133 -22.74 3.03 14.02
CA MET A 133 -23.06 2.18 12.86
C MET A 133 -23.82 0.90 13.23
N GLY A 134 -24.13 0.67 14.51
CA GLY A 134 -24.77 -0.56 15.00
C GLY A 134 -23.87 -1.81 14.92
N GLN A 135 -22.55 -1.65 14.90
CA GLN A 135 -21.54 -2.71 14.71
C GLN A 135 -20.66 -2.96 15.95
N ALA A 136 -20.93 -2.30 17.08
CA ALA A 136 -20.10 -2.44 18.29
C ALA A 136 -20.01 -3.90 18.78
N GLU A 137 -21.12 -4.64 18.76
CA GLU A 137 -21.15 -6.06 19.16
C GLU A 137 -20.27 -6.92 18.26
N SER A 138 -20.37 -6.75 16.94
CA SER A 138 -19.51 -7.43 15.96
C SER A 138 -18.03 -7.18 16.21
N TRP A 139 -17.66 -5.95 16.59
CA TRP A 139 -16.28 -5.62 16.95
C TRP A 139 -15.87 -6.34 18.24
N HIS A 140 -16.69 -6.27 19.30
CA HIS A 140 -16.38 -6.90 20.58
C HIS A 140 -16.21 -8.42 20.49
N GLU A 141 -17.05 -9.09 19.71
CA GLU A 141 -17.00 -10.54 19.53
C GLU A 141 -15.90 -10.98 18.55
N GLY A 142 -15.71 -10.22 17.47
CA GLY A 142 -14.87 -10.62 16.34
C GLY A 142 -13.43 -10.10 16.37
N ALA A 143 -13.10 -9.14 17.23
CA ALA A 143 -11.75 -8.57 17.25
C ALA A 143 -10.70 -9.58 17.72
N VAL A 144 -9.65 -9.74 16.92
CA VAL A 144 -8.48 -10.60 17.19
C VAL A 144 -7.24 -9.74 17.46
N SER A 145 -6.12 -10.34 17.89
CA SER A 145 -4.87 -9.57 17.99
C SER A 145 -4.40 -9.15 16.60
N LEU A 146 -3.64 -8.05 16.51
CA LEU A 146 -3.08 -7.59 15.24
C LEU A 146 -2.26 -8.70 14.56
N GLN A 147 -1.47 -9.46 15.34
CA GLN A 147 -0.68 -10.58 14.81
C GLN A 147 -1.57 -11.64 14.14
N THR A 148 -2.69 -12.01 14.76
CA THR A 148 -3.65 -12.95 14.15
C THR A 148 -4.28 -12.38 12.89
N ALA A 149 -4.66 -11.10 12.89
CA ALA A 149 -5.23 -10.45 11.70
C ALA A 149 -4.23 -10.44 10.52
N LEU A 150 -2.95 -10.21 10.78
CA LEU A 150 -1.88 -10.24 9.78
C LEU A 150 -1.63 -11.66 9.24
N HIS A 151 -1.66 -12.68 10.09
CA HIS A 151 -1.60 -14.07 9.65
C HIS A 151 -2.78 -14.48 8.78
N ASP A 152 -3.98 -14.00 9.12
CA ASP A 152 -5.18 -14.23 8.31
C ASP A 152 -5.09 -13.50 6.96
N LEU A 153 -4.52 -12.30 6.94
CA LEU A 153 -4.24 -11.57 5.70
C LEU A 153 -3.25 -12.34 4.82
N GLU A 154 -2.16 -12.86 5.40
CA GLU A 154 -1.20 -13.71 4.68
C GLU A 154 -1.90 -14.89 4.02
N ARG A 155 -2.71 -15.61 4.80
CA ARG A 155 -3.44 -16.77 4.32
C ARG A 155 -4.36 -16.39 3.16
N TRP A 156 -5.12 -15.31 3.32
CA TRP A 156 -6.03 -14.82 2.28
C TRP A 156 -5.25 -14.44 1.00
N LEU A 157 -4.11 -13.76 1.10
CA LEU A 157 -3.28 -13.43 -0.08
C LEU A 157 -2.72 -14.68 -0.77
N ARG A 158 -2.36 -15.71 -0.01
CA ARG A 158 -1.93 -17.02 -0.57
C ARG A 158 -3.08 -17.74 -1.27
N GLU A 159 -4.28 -17.71 -0.71
CA GLU A 159 -5.49 -18.27 -1.32
C GLU A 159 -5.87 -17.58 -2.64
N LYS A 160 -5.38 -16.36 -2.87
CA LYS A 160 -5.55 -15.60 -4.12
C LYS A 160 -4.37 -15.75 -5.09
N ASP A 161 -3.40 -16.61 -4.79
CA ASP A 161 -2.16 -16.79 -5.57
C ASP A 161 -1.39 -15.48 -5.80
N LEU A 162 -1.50 -14.52 -4.87
CA LEU A 162 -0.84 -13.22 -4.94
C LEU A 162 0.54 -13.22 -4.27
N LEU A 163 0.68 -13.99 -3.19
CA LEU A 163 1.97 -14.25 -2.55
C LEU A 163 2.69 -15.38 -3.29
N LEU A 164 3.93 -15.11 -3.66
CA LEU A 164 4.82 -16.09 -4.25
C LEU A 164 5.05 -17.25 -3.26
N GLY A 165 5.30 -18.45 -3.80
CA GLY A 165 5.85 -19.54 -3.01
C GLY A 165 7.19 -19.16 -2.38
N ASP A 166 7.72 -20.01 -1.49
CA ASP A 166 8.90 -19.75 -0.65
C ASP A 166 10.21 -19.35 -1.41
N ASN A 167 10.21 -19.38 -2.75
CA ASN A 167 11.30 -18.96 -3.63
C ASN A 167 11.02 -17.58 -4.24
N ALA A 168 11.07 -16.53 -3.41
CA ALA A 168 10.84 -15.13 -3.81
C ALA A 168 11.79 -14.62 -4.92
N ASP A 169 12.91 -15.31 -5.16
CA ASP A 169 13.93 -14.93 -6.15
C ASP A 169 13.55 -15.26 -7.60
N GLU A 170 12.55 -16.13 -7.85
CA GLU A 170 12.26 -16.63 -9.21
C GLU A 170 11.06 -15.97 -9.89
N GLN A 171 10.15 -15.33 -9.15
CA GLN A 171 8.98 -14.64 -9.70
C GLN A 171 8.66 -13.44 -8.81
N PRO A 172 8.46 -12.21 -9.33
CA PRO A 172 8.10 -11.05 -8.53
C PRO A 172 6.60 -11.05 -8.13
N ALA A 173 6.26 -10.37 -7.03
CA ALA A 173 4.88 -10.34 -6.52
C ALA A 173 3.95 -9.72 -7.57
N LYS A 174 2.82 -10.38 -7.85
CA LYS A 174 1.88 -9.96 -8.89
C LYS A 174 0.94 -8.84 -8.45
N PHE A 175 1.15 -8.27 -7.27
CA PHE A 175 0.31 -7.25 -6.68
C PHE A 175 1.12 -6.14 -5.99
N ALA A 176 0.48 -5.00 -5.80
CA ALA A 176 0.96 -3.92 -4.94
C ALA A 176 -0.07 -3.58 -3.88
N PHE A 177 0.39 -3.15 -2.70
CA PHE A 177 -0.51 -2.49 -1.75
C PHE A 177 -0.68 -1.01 -2.12
N ILE A 178 -1.91 -0.52 -2.01
CA ILE A 178 -2.23 0.91 -2.19
C ILE A 178 -2.80 1.47 -0.89
N THR A 179 -2.31 2.62 -0.45
CA THR A 179 -2.87 3.36 0.69
C THR A 179 -3.14 4.82 0.34
N CYS A 180 -3.94 5.49 1.18
CA CYS A 180 -4.24 6.92 1.06
C CYS A 180 -3.40 7.76 2.03
N GLY A 181 -2.10 7.85 1.75
CA GLY A 181 -1.15 8.60 2.57
C GLY A 181 -0.03 7.72 3.11
N ASP A 182 0.91 8.37 3.81
CA ASP A 182 2.10 7.69 4.32
C ASP A 182 1.89 7.06 5.70
N TRP A 183 0.78 7.37 6.38
CA TRP A 183 0.61 7.03 7.80
C TRP A 183 0.58 5.51 8.02
N ASP A 184 -0.16 4.78 7.18
CA ASP A 184 -0.29 3.32 7.21
C ASP A 184 1.06 2.60 7.08
N PHE A 185 1.90 3.02 6.13
CA PHE A 185 3.19 2.36 5.90
C PHE A 185 4.27 2.80 6.87
N LYS A 186 4.33 4.08 7.25
CA LYS A 186 5.39 4.61 8.13
C LYS A 186 5.22 4.20 9.59
N ASN A 187 3.98 3.97 10.07
CA ASN A 187 3.72 3.74 11.49
C ASN A 187 3.15 2.35 11.82
N ALA A 188 2.42 1.71 10.89
CA ALA A 188 1.72 0.45 11.17
C ALA A 188 2.38 -0.79 10.51
N LEU A 189 3.14 -0.63 9.42
CA LEU A 189 3.63 -1.74 8.59
C LEU A 189 5.11 -1.78 8.14
N PRO A 190 6.11 -1.16 8.80
CA PRO A 190 7.50 -1.18 8.30
C PRO A 190 8.05 -2.58 7.95
N ARG A 191 7.53 -3.64 8.60
CA ARG A 191 7.96 -5.03 8.40
C ARG A 191 7.10 -5.86 7.44
N ILE A 192 5.93 -5.37 7.05
CA ILE A 192 5.05 -6.06 6.08
C ILE A 192 5.35 -5.56 4.67
N ALA A 193 5.63 -4.26 4.53
CA ALA A 193 6.02 -3.65 3.27
C ALA A 193 7.34 -4.19 2.72
N THR A 194 8.29 -4.59 3.59
CA THR A 194 9.59 -5.13 3.18
C THR A 194 9.52 -6.58 2.68
N CYS A 195 8.48 -7.34 3.03
CA CYS A 195 8.43 -8.76 2.71
C CYS A 195 7.52 -9.10 1.52
N TRP A 196 6.42 -8.37 1.27
CA TRP A 196 5.34 -8.90 0.41
C TRP A 196 5.00 -8.09 -0.83
N ALA A 197 5.18 -6.76 -0.86
CA ALA A 197 4.87 -5.94 -2.03
C ALA A 197 5.38 -4.50 -1.91
N CYS A 198 5.57 -3.82 -3.05
CA CYS A 198 5.86 -2.39 -3.11
C CYS A 198 4.64 -1.56 -2.66
N PRO A 199 4.76 -0.72 -1.62
CA PRO A 199 3.68 0.16 -1.20
C PRO A 199 3.53 1.36 -2.15
N ILE A 200 2.31 1.58 -2.66
CA ILE A 200 1.97 2.74 -3.50
C ILE A 200 1.11 3.70 -2.70
N ASN A 201 1.58 4.92 -2.50
CA ASN A 201 0.77 5.99 -1.93
C ASN A 201 -0.04 6.67 -3.05
N VAL A 202 -1.35 6.43 -3.09
CA VAL A 202 -2.23 6.98 -4.13
C VAL A 202 -2.27 8.51 -4.11
N LYS A 203 -2.08 9.14 -2.94
CA LYS A 203 -2.03 10.60 -2.82
C LYS A 203 -0.84 11.18 -3.57
N THR A 204 0.32 10.52 -3.49
CA THR A 204 1.52 10.93 -4.20
C THR A 204 1.35 10.74 -5.71
N VAL A 205 0.82 9.60 -6.14
CA VAL A 205 0.53 9.33 -7.56
C VAL A 205 -0.46 10.35 -8.11
N TYR A 206 -1.57 10.60 -7.41
CA TYR A 206 -2.58 11.59 -7.78
C TYR A 206 -1.99 13.00 -7.93
N GLN A 207 -1.15 13.41 -6.96
CA GLN A 207 -0.50 14.72 -6.98
C GLN A 207 0.42 14.89 -8.19
N LYS A 208 1.24 13.86 -8.49
CA LYS A 208 2.13 13.87 -9.65
C LYS A 208 1.35 13.86 -10.97
N PHE A 209 0.38 12.96 -11.11
CA PHE A 209 -0.40 12.77 -12.33
C PHE A 209 -1.23 14.01 -12.69
N TYR A 210 -2.00 14.53 -11.72
CA TYR A 210 -2.84 15.71 -11.94
C TYR A 210 -2.13 17.05 -11.72
N LYS A 211 -0.82 17.02 -11.43
CA LYS A 211 0.00 18.22 -11.16
C LYS A 211 -0.60 19.13 -10.07
N THR A 212 -1.23 18.52 -9.06
CA THR A 212 -1.87 19.25 -7.95
C THR A 212 -0.84 19.56 -6.87
N ARG A 213 -0.84 20.80 -6.38
CA ARG A 213 0.01 21.21 -5.24
C ARG A 213 -0.62 20.72 -3.94
N ARG A 214 0.20 20.27 -2.98
CA ARG A 214 -0.26 20.15 -1.58
C ARG A 214 -0.76 21.52 -1.13
N PRO A 215 -1.96 21.62 -0.54
CA PRO A 215 -2.29 22.80 0.26
C PRO A 215 -1.17 23.00 1.28
N PRO A 216 -0.77 24.25 1.57
CA PRO A 216 0.15 24.52 2.67
C PRO A 216 -0.35 23.83 3.93
N ALA A 217 0.54 23.19 4.69
CA ALA A 217 0.16 22.60 5.97
C ALA A 217 -0.42 23.69 6.89
N GLY A 218 -1.67 23.55 7.32
CA GLY A 218 -2.33 24.47 8.25
C GLY A 218 -3.56 25.25 7.72
N MET A 219 -4.24 24.75 6.68
CA MET A 219 -5.61 25.16 6.37
C MET A 219 -6.61 24.13 6.90
#